data_AF-A0A9Q9CCH3-F1
#
_entry.id   AF-A0A9Q9CCH3-F1
#
_cell.length_a   1.000
_cell.length_b   1.000
_cell.length_c   1.000
_cell.angle_alpha   90.00
_cell.angle_beta   90.00
_cell.angle_gamma   90.00
#
_symmetry.space_group_name_H-M   'P 1'
#
loop_
_entity.id
_entity.type
_entity.pdbx_description
1 polymer ?
#
loop_
_entity_poly.entity_id
_entity_poly.type
_entity_poly.pdbx_seq_one_letter_code
_entity_poly.pdbx_strand_id
1 'polypeptide(L)'
;MLFFFLVSVVADNVEIPRHSFDTLKVGNAYISSSQNGTSPTWNSIKISFPGYYRYDIKENEPRKLELVDSTQYFGEKEEMQFRVDFETKYCGLIPDAWAMITSLTVFSIIMFVMPLKSI
;
A
#
# COMPACT_ATOMS: atom_id res chain seq x y z
N MET A 1 2.40 10.73 -26.23
CA MET A 1 1.56 9.52 -26.20
C MET A 1 2.00 8.49 -25.17
N LEU A 2 3.31 8.22 -25.00
CA LEU A 2 3.80 7.26 -23.99
C LEU A 2 3.30 7.55 -22.55
N PHE A 3 3.19 8.83 -22.18
CA PHE A 3 2.69 9.24 -20.86
C PHE A 3 1.22 8.88 -20.64
N PHE A 4 0.37 8.94 -21.67
CA PHE A 4 -1.04 8.54 -21.57
C PHE A 4 -1.20 7.01 -21.49
N PHE A 5 -0.32 6.26 -22.16
CA PHE A 5 -0.29 4.81 -22.04
C PHE A 5 0.09 4.35 -20.62
N LEU A 6 1.00 5.06 -19.94
CA LEU A 6 1.39 4.72 -18.56
C LEU A 6 0.30 5.02 -17.53
N VAL A 7 -0.57 6.02 -17.75
CA VAL A 7 -1.69 6.31 -16.84
C VAL A 7 -2.70 5.16 -16.82
N SER A 8 -2.90 4.47 -17.95
CA SER A 8 -3.78 3.28 -18.01
C SER A 8 -3.17 2.03 -17.36
N VAL A 9 -1.86 2.02 -17.07
CA VAL A 9 -1.17 0.91 -16.38
C VAL A 9 -1.32 1.02 -14.85
N VAL A 10 -1.90 2.10 -14.33
CA VAL A 10 -2.07 2.33 -12.89
C VAL A 10 -3.26 1.54 -12.29
N ALA A 11 -4.05 0.83 -13.10
CA ALA A 11 -5.35 0.31 -12.68
C ALA A 11 -5.45 -1.23 -12.59
N ASP A 12 -4.34 -1.96 -12.42
CA ASP A 12 -4.38 -3.41 -12.12
C ASP A 12 -4.39 -3.71 -10.61
N ASN A 13 -4.35 -2.66 -9.79
CA ASN A 13 -4.44 -2.79 -8.36
C ASN A 13 -5.10 -1.56 -7.74
N VAL A 14 -5.67 -1.79 -6.55
CA VAL A 14 -6.19 -0.76 -5.67
C VAL A 14 -5.47 -0.88 -4.35
N GLU A 15 -4.97 0.25 -3.88
CA GLU A 15 -4.31 0.34 -2.58
C GLU A 15 -5.16 1.15 -1.62
N ILE A 16 -5.38 0.61 -0.42
CA ILE A 16 -6.24 1.21 0.61
C ILE A 16 -5.48 1.27 1.93
N PRO A 17 -5.25 2.46 2.50
CA PRO A 17 -4.63 2.61 3.81
C PRO A 17 -5.49 1.97 4.91
N ARG A 18 -4.87 1.27 5.86
CA ARG A 18 -5.56 0.62 6.99
C ARG A 18 -6.48 1.55 7.78
N HIS A 19 -6.05 2.81 7.94
CA HIS A 19 -6.75 3.79 8.77
C HIS A 19 -8.01 4.36 8.09
N SER A 20 -8.20 4.13 6.78
CA SER A 20 -9.33 4.69 6.02
C SER A 20 -10.60 3.83 6.08
N PHE A 21 -10.56 2.65 6.72
CA PHE A 21 -11.72 1.77 6.84
C PHE A 21 -11.71 0.97 8.14
N ASP A 22 -12.88 0.50 8.54
CA ASP A 22 -13.11 -0.46 9.62
C ASP A 22 -13.40 -1.85 9.07
N THR A 23 -14.13 -1.89 7.96
CA THR A 23 -14.43 -3.11 7.21
C THR A 23 -14.33 -2.84 5.71
N LEU A 24 -13.71 -3.77 5.00
CA LEU A 24 -13.54 -3.75 3.56
C LEU A 24 -14.06 -5.07 2.98
N LYS A 25 -15.05 -4.99 2.09
CA LYS A 25 -15.59 -6.14 1.37
C LYS A 25 -14.92 -6.27 0.00
N VAL A 26 -14.34 -7.44 -0.27
CA VAL A 26 -13.65 -7.77 -1.52
C VAL A 26 -14.21 -9.09 -2.06
N GLY A 27 -15.08 -9.00 -3.06
CA GLY A 27 -15.86 -10.16 -3.52
C GLY A 27 -16.69 -10.75 -2.38
N ASN A 28 -16.41 -12.00 -2.00
CA ASN A 28 -17.08 -12.71 -0.91
C ASN A 28 -16.34 -12.60 0.44
N ALA A 29 -15.17 -11.97 0.47
CA ALA A 29 -14.36 -11.84 1.69
C ALA A 29 -14.64 -10.50 2.40
N TYR A 30 -14.62 -10.53 3.72
CA TYR A 30 -14.66 -9.34 4.57
C TYR A 30 -13.34 -9.22 5.32
N ILE A 31 -12.71 -8.06 5.20
CA ILE A 31 -11.45 -7.74 5.85
C ILE A 31 -11.73 -6.65 6.88
N SER A 32 -11.37 -6.88 8.14
CA SER A 32 -11.48 -5.85 9.17
C SER A 32 -10.13 -5.23 9.47
N SER A 33 -10.09 -3.90 9.60
CA SER A 33 -8.86 -3.18 9.93
C SER A 33 -8.39 -3.43 11.38
N SER A 34 -9.28 -3.92 12.25
CA SER A 34 -8.96 -4.28 13.64
C SER A 34 -8.60 -5.76 13.83
N GLN A 35 -8.61 -6.56 12.76
CA GLN A 35 -8.39 -8.01 12.88
C GLN A 35 -6.94 -8.33 13.28
N ASN A 36 -6.78 -8.90 14.47
CA ASN A 36 -5.48 -9.24 15.08
C ASN A 36 -4.78 -10.49 14.48
N GLY A 37 -5.39 -11.15 13.48
CA GLY A 37 -4.89 -12.42 12.92
C GLY A 37 -3.88 -12.28 11.77
N THR A 38 -3.74 -11.08 11.21
CA THR A 38 -2.74 -10.73 10.18
C THR A 38 -1.62 -9.92 10.82
N SER A 39 -0.37 -10.11 10.38
CA SER A 39 0.86 -9.48 10.91
C SER A 39 0.57 -8.11 11.56
N PRO A 40 0.90 -7.88 12.85
CA PRO A 40 0.41 -6.72 13.61
C PRO A 40 0.82 -5.36 13.03
N THR A 41 1.69 -5.33 12.01
CA THR A 41 2.36 -4.14 11.50
C THR A 41 1.83 -3.59 10.18
N TRP A 42 0.89 -4.26 9.50
CA TRP A 42 0.43 -3.76 8.19
C TRP A 42 -0.30 -2.42 8.35
N ASN A 43 -0.10 -1.55 7.36
CA ASN A 43 -0.69 -0.21 7.31
C ASN A 43 -1.38 0.10 5.98
N SER A 44 -1.29 -0.80 5.00
CA SER A 44 -1.95 -0.71 3.70
C SER A 44 -2.39 -2.09 3.22
N ILE A 45 -3.50 -2.15 2.49
CA ILE A 45 -3.94 -3.33 1.75
C ILE A 45 -3.78 -3.05 0.27
N LYS A 46 -3.16 -3.98 -0.44
CA LYS A 46 -3.10 -3.99 -1.90
C LYS A 46 -4.01 -5.09 -2.43
N ILE A 47 -4.96 -4.72 -3.27
CA ILE A 47 -5.85 -5.64 -3.99
C ILE A 47 -5.45 -5.61 -5.45
N SER A 48 -5.04 -6.75 -6.00
CA SER A 48 -4.64 -6.86 -7.41
C SER A 48 -5.67 -7.65 -8.22
N PHE A 49 -5.93 -7.20 -9.45
CA PHE A 49 -6.86 -7.78 -10.41
C PHE A 49 -6.37 -7.55 -11.85
N PRO A 50 -6.80 -8.34 -12.85
CA PRO A 50 -6.41 -8.13 -14.22
C PRO A 50 -6.79 -6.73 -14.71
N GLY A 51 -5.86 -6.04 -15.36
CA GLY A 51 -6.04 -4.65 -15.79
C GLY A 51 -7.09 -4.39 -16.87
N TYR A 52 -7.77 -5.44 -17.37
CA TYR A 52 -8.94 -5.31 -18.23
C TYR A 52 -10.26 -5.25 -17.46
N TYR A 53 -10.23 -5.49 -16.14
CA TYR A 53 -11.34 -5.25 -15.24
C TYR A 53 -11.25 -3.87 -14.62
N ARG A 54 -12.41 -3.26 -14.40
CA ARG A 54 -12.55 -1.99 -13.71
C ARG A 54 -13.25 -2.21 -12.38
N TYR A 55 -12.56 -1.88 -11.30
CA TYR A 55 -13.12 -1.89 -9.96
C TYR A 55 -13.04 -0.50 -9.34
N ASP A 56 -14.12 -0.12 -8.67
CA ASP A 56 -14.22 1.12 -7.90
C ASP A 56 -14.43 0.81 -6.42
N ILE A 57 -13.92 1.68 -5.54
CA ILE A 57 -14.21 1.62 -4.11
C ILE A 57 -15.44 2.45 -3.82
N LYS A 58 -16.46 1.83 -3.21
CA LYS A 58 -17.65 2.52 -2.71
C LYS A 58 -17.69 2.47 -1.19
N GLU A 59 -18.06 3.59 -0.58
CA GLU A 59 -18.35 3.68 0.83
C GLU A 59 -19.86 3.58 1.02
N ASN A 60 -20.32 2.50 1.65
CA ASN A 60 -21.75 2.25 1.86
C ASN A 60 -22.23 2.82 3.21
N GLU A 61 -21.34 2.82 4.21
CA GLU A 61 -21.51 3.44 5.52
C GLU A 61 -20.17 4.05 5.93
N PRO A 62 -20.13 4.97 6.91
CA PRO A 62 -18.87 5.56 7.38
C PRO A 62 -17.82 4.48 7.67
N ARG A 63 -16.67 4.56 6.99
CA ARG A 63 -15.53 3.64 7.10
C ARG A 63 -15.84 2.18 6.71
N LYS A 64 -16.96 1.89 6.05
CA LYS A 64 -17.27 0.57 5.47
C LYS A 64 -17.16 0.64 3.95
N LEU A 65 -16.07 0.08 3.45
CA LEU A 65 -15.72 0.10 2.03
C LEU A 65 -16.10 -1.22 1.35
N GLU A 66 -16.46 -1.13 0.08
CA GLU A 66 -16.71 -2.28 -0.78
C GLU A 66 -16.01 -2.07 -2.13
N LEU A 67 -15.30 -3.10 -2.59
CA LEU A 67 -14.77 -3.16 -3.94
C LEU A 67 -15.88 -3.60 -4.89
N VAL A 68 -16.34 -2.67 -5.72
CA VAL A 68 -17.45 -2.87 -6.65
C VAL A 68 -16.92 -2.93 -8.08
N ASP A 69 -17.32 -3.98 -8.78
CA ASP A 69 -17.06 -4.14 -10.21
C ASP A 69 -17.88 -3.14 -11.03
N SER A 70 -17.19 -2.29 -11.78
CA SER A 70 -17.77 -1.33 -12.73
C SER A 70 -17.41 -1.66 -14.18
N THR A 71 -16.89 -2.86 -14.43
CA THR A 71 -16.61 -3.37 -15.77
C THR A 71 -17.90 -3.55 -16.56
N GLN A 72 -17.92 -3.09 -17.80
CA GLN A 72 -19.02 -3.35 -18.71
C GLN A 72 -18.79 -4.68 -19.43
N TYR A 73 -19.69 -5.64 -19.20
CA TYR A 73 -19.67 -6.94 -19.84
C TYR A 73 -20.62 -6.96 -21.04
N PHE A 74 -20.21 -7.61 -22.12
CA PHE A 74 -21.08 -7.91 -23.27
C PHE A 74 -21.79 -9.28 -23.13
N GLY A 75 -21.54 -10.00 -22.03
CA GLY A 75 -22.06 -11.34 -21.77
C GLY A 75 -22.17 -11.63 -20.28
N GLU A 76 -21.99 -12.88 -19.89
CA GLU A 76 -22.01 -13.28 -18.48
C GLU A 76 -20.84 -12.67 -17.70
N LYS A 77 -21.12 -12.35 -16.44
CA LYS A 77 -20.11 -11.83 -15.53
C LYS A 77 -19.22 -12.98 -15.06
N GLU A 78 -17.92 -12.84 -15.26
CA GLU A 78 -16.94 -13.77 -14.73
C GLU A 78 -16.76 -13.59 -13.22
N GLU A 79 -16.60 -14.71 -12.51
CA GLU A 79 -16.25 -14.68 -11.09
C GLU A 79 -14.76 -14.38 -10.93
N MET A 80 -14.45 -13.32 -10.20
CA MET A 80 -13.10 -12.78 -10.10
C MET A 80 -12.37 -13.29 -8.84
N GLN A 81 -11.12 -13.73 -9.02
CA GLN A 81 -10.23 -14.10 -7.92
C GLN A 81 -9.26 -12.97 -7.58
N PHE A 82 -9.52 -12.27 -6.48
CA PHE A 82 -8.67 -11.18 -6.02
C PHE A 82 -7.42 -11.71 -5.31
N ARG A 83 -6.27 -11.13 -5.63
CA ARG A 83 -5.07 -11.26 -4.79
C ARG A 83 -5.05 -10.11 -3.80
N VAL A 84 -5.10 -10.43 -2.51
CA VAL A 84 -5.08 -9.45 -1.42
C VAL A 84 -3.77 -9.61 -0.65
N ASP A 85 -2.91 -8.60 -0.72
CA ASP A 85 -1.65 -8.54 0.01
C ASP A 85 -1.75 -7.48 1.12
N PHE A 86 -1.31 -7.83 2.34
CA PHE A 86 -1.22 -6.90 3.47
C PHE A 86 0.21 -6.37 3.55
N GLU A 87 0.37 -5.07 3.30
CA GLU A 87 1.69 -4.45 3.18
C GLU A 87 1.98 -3.51 4.36
N THR A 88 3.25 -3.48 4.78
CA THR A 88 3.78 -2.45 5.68
C THR A 88 4.62 -1.50 4.84
N LYS A 89 4.12 -0.29 4.60
CA LYS A 89 4.83 0.73 3.84
C LYS A 89 5.49 1.73 4.77
N TYR A 90 6.75 2.03 4.51
CA TYR A 90 7.51 3.05 5.22
C TYR A 90 7.53 4.31 4.36
N CYS A 91 7.13 5.45 4.91
CA CYS A 91 7.34 6.74 4.25
C CYS A 91 8.84 7.08 4.28
N GLY A 92 9.56 6.67 3.24
CA GLY A 92 11.01 6.86 3.11
C GLY A 92 11.79 5.56 3.28
N LEU A 93 12.91 5.63 3.98
CA LEU A 93 13.77 4.47 4.22
C LEU A 93 13.24 3.61 5.38
N ILE A 94 13.53 2.31 5.32
CA ILE A 94 13.30 1.41 6.45
C ILE A 94 14.05 1.93 7.69
N PRO A 95 13.54 1.69 8.91
CA PRO A 95 14.17 2.19 10.14
C PRO A 95 15.67 1.89 10.26
N ASP A 96 16.08 0.70 9.83
CA ASP A 96 17.49 0.28 9.86
C ASP A 96 18.39 1.14 8.98
N ALA A 97 17.90 1.59 7.83
CA ALA A 97 18.64 2.47 6.94
C ALA A 97 18.77 3.88 7.54
N TRP A 98 17.76 4.38 8.27
CA TRP A 98 17.88 5.63 9.03
C TRP A 98 18.90 5.52 10.17
N ALA A 99 18.89 4.39 10.90
CA ALA A 99 19.87 4.13 11.95
C ALA A 99 21.31 4.11 11.40
N MET A 100 21.51 3.45 10.26
CA MET A 100 22.79 3.42 9.56
C MET A 100 23.25 4.81 9.12
N ILE A 101 22.38 5.59 8.48
CA ILE A 101 22.69 6.97 8.04
C ILE A 101 23.10 7.82 9.24
N THR A 102 22.34 7.73 10.33
CA THR A 102 22.61 8.51 11.55
C THR A 102 23.96 8.12 12.15
N SER A 103 24.26 6.82 12.25
CA SER A 103 25.55 6.31 12.74
C SER A 103 26.71 6.84 11.91
N LEU A 104 26.66 6.71 10.58
CA LEU A 104 27.71 7.18 9.67
C LEU A 104 27.91 8.70 9.75
N THR A 105 26.82 9.46 9.90
CA THR A 105 26.86 10.91 10.06
C THR A 105 27.57 11.30 11.36
N VAL A 106 27.22 10.66 12.48
CA VAL A 106 27.85 10.90 13.80
C VAL A 106 29.34 10.56 13.76
N PHE A 107 29.72 9.40 13.23
CA PHE A 107 31.13 9.01 13.09
C PHE A 107 31.92 10.00 12.24
N SER A 108 31.34 10.48 11.13
CA SER A 108 31.98 11.46 10.25
C SER A 108 32.20 12.79 10.98
N ILE A 109 31.22 13.26 11.76
CA ILE A 109 31.35 14.48 12.56
C ILE A 109 32.45 14.33 13.62
N ILE A 110 32.49 13.20 14.33
CA ILE A 110 33.54 12.93 15.33
C ILE A 110 34.93 12.97 14.68
N MET A 111 35.11 12.28 13.55
CA MET A 111 36.37 12.28 12.80
C MET A 111 36.77 13.68 12.31
N PHE A 112 35.80 14.50 11.92
CA PHE A 112 36.04 15.87 11.45
C PHE A 112 36.41 16.84 12.58
N VAL A 113 35.88 16.64 13.80
CA VAL A 113 36.15 17.50 14.97
C VAL A 113 37.41 17.07 15.74
N MET A 114 37.79 15.79 15.71
CA MET A 114 38.99 15.29 16.39
C MET A 114 40.36 15.89 15.98
N PRO A 115 40.60 16.49 14.80
CA PRO A 115 41.92 17.04 14.48
C PRO A 115 42.17 18.43 15.09
N LEU A 116 41.16 19.10 15.66
CA LEU A 116 41.28 20.48 16.15
C LEU A 116 41.81 20.60 17.58
N LYS A 117 42.11 19.48 18.25
CA LYS A 117 42.67 19.46 19.62
C LYS A 117 44.15 19.07 19.70
N SER A 118 44.85 18.86 18.60
CA SER A 118 46.26 18.43 18.60
C SER A 118 47.25 19.39 17.92
N ILE A 119 47.01 20.70 17.96
CA ILE A 119 48.01 21.74 17.65
C ILE A 119 48.03 22.75 18.79
#